data_AF-A0ABD0SFD6-F1
#
_entry.id   AF-A0ABD0SFD6-F1
#
_cell.length_a   1.000
_cell.length_b   1.000
_cell.length_c   1.000
_cell.angle_alpha   90.00
_cell.angle_beta   90.00
_cell.angle_gamma   90.00
#
_symmetry.space_group_name_H-M   'P 1'
#
loop_
_entity.id
_entity.type
_entity.pdbx_description
1 polymer ?
#
loop_
_entity_poly.entity_id
_entity_poly.type
_entity_poly.pdbx_seq_one_letter_code
_entity_poly.pdbx_strand_id
1 'polypeptide(L)'
;MGSYIEECNEFVLITVEFGESIPSVQSYSNASNSLSKHNDACLGFGNSLPDQPLKKVEAGRQKLEEICSKYNKIEQKEQLVNELLMSLLKSKEMHLPDPELEKRKPDLFKQLSSIFVCIPPGRYGTRTHTLILVTKGGHVETIEVSMLPPIDPLNPKWQKTEYKFDL
;
A
#
# COMPACT_ATOMS: atom_id res chain seq x y z
N MET A 1 23.11 -16.66 -22.50
CA MET A 1 21.85 -15.93 -22.67
C MET A 1 21.47 -15.46 -21.27
N GLY A 2 21.36 -14.15 -21.03
CA GLY A 2 20.95 -13.64 -19.72
C GLY A 2 19.53 -14.08 -19.38
N SER A 3 19.21 -14.18 -18.10
CA SER A 3 17.82 -14.43 -17.68
C SER A 3 16.99 -13.17 -17.95
N TYR A 4 15.79 -13.31 -18.51
CA TYR A 4 14.88 -12.17 -18.76
C TYR A 4 14.61 -11.31 -17.50
N ILE A 5 14.67 -11.95 -16.32
CA ILE A 5 14.50 -11.28 -15.02
C ILE A 5 15.64 -10.29 -14.73
N GLU A 6 16.84 -10.54 -15.26
CA GLU A 6 18.02 -9.67 -15.12
C GLU A 6 17.94 -8.43 -16.01
N GLU A 7 17.07 -8.43 -17.03
CA GLU A 7 16.83 -7.29 -17.92
C GLU A 7 15.71 -6.36 -17.41
N CYS A 8 14.99 -6.78 -16.36
CA CYS A 8 13.89 -6.02 -15.76
C CYS A 8 14.38 -5.05 -14.68
N ASN A 9 13.64 -3.95 -14.49
CA ASN A 9 13.81 -3.10 -13.29
C ASN A 9 13.62 -3.94 -12.02
N GLU A 10 14.19 -3.47 -10.91
CA GLU A 10 13.96 -4.07 -9.60
C GLU A 10 12.47 -4.08 -9.25
N PHE A 11 11.96 -5.21 -8.77
CA PHE A 11 10.58 -5.37 -8.32
C PHE A 11 10.49 -6.21 -7.05
N VAL A 12 9.39 -6.03 -6.33
CA VAL A 12 8.99 -6.90 -5.22
C VAL A 12 7.65 -7.53 -5.61
N LEU A 13 7.65 -8.84 -5.89
CA LEU A 13 6.44 -9.62 -6.10
C LEU A 13 5.93 -10.10 -4.75
N ILE A 14 4.66 -9.84 -4.44
CA ILE A 14 4.01 -10.29 -3.21
C ILE A 14 2.94 -11.29 -3.59
N THR A 15 2.94 -12.45 -2.92
CA THR A 15 1.91 -13.47 -3.06
C THR A 15 1.19 -13.63 -1.73
N VAL A 16 -0.13 -13.78 -1.80
CA VAL A 16 -0.99 -14.09 -0.67
C VAL A 16 -1.82 -15.31 -1.06
N GLU A 17 -1.67 -16.39 -0.32
CA GLU A 17 -2.39 -17.65 -0.54
C GLU A 17 -3.41 -17.86 0.57
N PHE A 18 -4.67 -18.05 0.17
CA PHE A 18 -5.80 -18.36 1.04
C PHE A 18 -6.13 -19.85 0.89
N GLY A 19 -6.10 -20.63 1.97
CA GLY A 19 -6.32 -22.08 1.90
C GLY A 19 -6.08 -22.82 3.21
N GLU A 20 -5.24 -22.26 4.09
CA GLU A 20 -5.09 -22.72 5.48
C GLU A 20 -5.90 -21.83 6.45
N SER A 21 -5.87 -22.16 7.75
CA SER A 21 -6.49 -21.34 8.80
C SER A 21 -5.89 -19.93 8.92
N ILE A 22 -4.66 -19.74 8.43
CA ILE A 22 -3.93 -18.46 8.40
C ILE A 22 -3.41 -18.27 6.97
N PRO A 23 -3.61 -17.10 6.33
CA PRO A 23 -3.05 -16.83 5.01
C PRO A 23 -1.52 -16.91 4.99
N SER A 24 -0.96 -17.49 3.94
CA SER A 24 0.49 -17.51 3.72
C SER A 24 0.88 -16.29 2.87
N VAL A 25 1.80 -15.47 3.36
CA VAL A 25 2.31 -14.31 2.63
C VAL A 25 3.80 -14.46 2.35
N GLN A 26 4.19 -14.29 1.09
CA GLN A 26 5.57 -14.38 0.64
C GLN A 26 5.93 -13.21 -0.27
N SER A 27 7.20 -12.85 -0.31
CA SER A 27 7.72 -11.88 -1.28
C SER A 27 8.97 -12.39 -1.98
N TYR A 28 9.09 -12.10 -3.27
CA TYR A 28 10.30 -12.30 -4.05
C TYR A 28 10.80 -10.96 -4.60
N SER A 29 12.12 -10.77 -4.63
CA SER A 29 12.76 -9.64 -5.30
C SER A 29 13.85 -10.13 -6.24
N ASN A 30 13.89 -9.58 -7.46
CA ASN A 30 14.98 -9.84 -8.41
C ASN A 30 16.28 -9.12 -8.03
N ALA A 31 16.24 -8.11 -7.16
CA ALA A 31 17.44 -7.41 -6.70
C ALA A 31 18.29 -8.25 -5.72
N SER A 32 17.63 -8.98 -4.81
CA SER A 32 18.28 -9.88 -3.85
C SER A 32 18.28 -11.34 -4.30
N ASN A 33 17.50 -11.67 -5.33
CA ASN A 33 17.18 -13.03 -5.77
C ASN A 33 16.78 -13.94 -4.61
N SER A 34 15.99 -13.41 -3.67
CA SER A 34 15.60 -14.10 -2.44
C SER A 34 14.08 -14.18 -2.31
N LEU A 35 13.63 -15.31 -1.75
CA LEU A 35 12.25 -15.52 -1.32
C LEU A 35 12.16 -15.33 0.20
N SER A 36 11.26 -14.46 0.65
CA SER A 36 11.03 -14.18 2.06
C SER A 36 9.60 -14.55 2.44
N LYS A 37 9.44 -15.29 3.53
CA LYS A 37 8.14 -15.58 4.14
C LYS A 37 7.85 -14.56 5.23
N HIS A 38 6.62 -14.05 5.24
CA HIS A 38 6.16 -13.03 6.19
C HIS A 38 5.14 -13.65 7.16
N ASN A 39 5.33 -13.41 8.46
CA ASN A 39 4.45 -13.98 9.50
C ASN A 39 3.78 -12.91 10.37
N ASP A 40 4.08 -11.62 10.15
CA ASP A 40 3.46 -10.54 10.90
C ASP A 40 1.99 -10.35 10.49
N ALA A 41 1.15 -9.98 11.46
CA ALA A 41 -0.28 -9.74 11.23
C ALA A 41 -0.55 -8.52 10.34
N CYS A 42 0.37 -7.55 10.33
CA CYS A 42 0.30 -6.35 9.48
C CYS A 42 1.62 -6.20 8.73
N LEU A 43 1.53 -6.16 7.40
CA LEU A 43 2.68 -6.07 6.50
C LEU A 43 2.63 -4.75 5.72
N GLY A 44 3.80 -4.20 5.41
CA GLY A 44 3.93 -2.98 4.63
C GLY A 44 4.99 -3.17 3.54
N PHE A 45 4.63 -2.84 2.30
CA PHE A 45 5.53 -2.93 1.15
C PHE A 45 5.54 -1.60 0.39
N GLY A 46 6.66 -1.29 -0.25
CA GLY A 46 6.81 -0.06 -1.03
C GLY A 46 7.86 -0.21 -2.13
N ASN A 47 8.38 0.91 -2.59
CA ASN A 47 9.37 0.95 -3.68
C ASN A 47 10.81 0.70 -3.20
N SER A 48 10.98 -0.01 -2.09
CA SER A 48 12.26 -0.45 -1.53
C SER A 48 12.15 -1.91 -1.11
N LEU A 49 13.29 -2.55 -0.84
CA LEU A 49 13.29 -3.94 -0.39
C LEU A 49 12.61 -4.06 0.99
N PRO A 50 11.94 -5.19 1.29
CA PRO A 50 11.24 -5.35 2.57
C PRO A 50 12.12 -5.22 3.82
N ASP A 51 13.42 -5.52 3.72
CA ASP A 51 14.43 -5.36 4.77
C ASP A 51 14.98 -3.93 4.89
N GLN A 52 14.69 -3.07 3.91
CA GLN A 52 15.05 -1.65 3.88
C GLN A 52 13.81 -0.80 3.59
N PRO A 53 12.77 -0.84 4.45
CA PRO A 53 11.52 -0.14 4.19
C PRO A 53 11.70 1.38 4.25
N LEU A 54 10.97 2.10 3.39
CA LEU A 54 10.81 3.55 3.53
C LEU A 54 10.08 3.87 4.84
N LYS A 55 10.39 5.00 5.48
CA LYS A 55 9.78 5.40 6.76
C LYS A 55 8.26 5.55 6.69
N LYS A 56 7.74 5.98 5.55
CA LYS A 56 6.29 6.03 5.31
C LYS A 56 5.61 4.66 5.26
N VAL A 57 6.34 3.61 4.86
CA VAL A 57 5.83 2.23 4.83
C VAL A 57 5.76 1.69 6.26
N GLU A 58 6.80 1.93 7.06
CA GLU A 58 6.80 1.57 8.49
C GLU A 58 5.67 2.27 9.25
N ALA A 59 5.52 3.58 9.07
CA ALA A 59 4.47 4.37 9.70
C ALA A 59 3.07 3.94 9.22
N GLY A 60 2.91 3.69 7.91
CA GLY A 60 1.67 3.17 7.35
C GLY A 60 1.28 1.80 7.92
N ARG A 61 2.26 0.90 8.08
CA ARG A 61 2.07 -0.43 8.69
C ARG A 61 1.62 -0.31 10.15
N GLN A 62 2.26 0.54 10.94
CA GLN A 62 1.85 0.79 12.32
C GLN A 62 0.43 1.37 12.38
N LYS A 63 0.12 2.34 11.51
CA LYS A 63 -1.22 2.95 11.49
C LYS A 63 -2.31 1.97 11.06
N LEU A 64 -2.01 1.09 10.12
CA LEU A 64 -2.88 -0.03 9.74
C LEU A 64 -3.17 -0.92 10.94
N GLU A 65 -2.14 -1.33 11.68
CA GLU A 65 -2.26 -2.18 12.87
C GLU A 65 -3.11 -1.52 13.96
N GLU A 66 -2.91 -0.22 14.21
CA GLU A 66 -3.73 0.58 15.15
C GLU A 66 -5.21 0.61 14.73
N ILE A 67 -5.49 0.91 13.45
CA ILE A 67 -6.86 0.99 12.91
C ILE A 67 -7.54 -0.38 12.99
N CYS A 68 -6.89 -1.44 12.52
CA CYS A 68 -7.43 -2.79 12.55
C CYS A 68 -7.68 -3.29 13.97
N SER A 69 -6.79 -2.98 14.92
CA SER A 69 -6.96 -3.35 16.33
C SER A 69 -8.14 -2.61 17.00
N LYS A 70 -8.37 -1.35 16.60
CA LYS A 70 -9.46 -0.52 17.13
C LYS A 70 -10.84 -0.90 16.56
N TYR A 71 -10.90 -1.26 15.28
CA TYR A 71 -12.14 -1.59 14.56
C TYR A 71 -12.12 -3.04 14.08
N ASN A 72 -12.21 -3.98 15.04
CA ASN A 72 -12.03 -5.42 14.80
C ASN A 72 -13.34 -6.23 14.82
N LYS A 73 -14.51 -5.57 14.81
CA LYS A 73 -15.82 -6.22 14.80
C LYS A 73 -16.55 -6.01 13.48
N ILE A 74 -17.42 -6.95 13.10
CA ILE A 74 -18.19 -6.91 11.85
C ILE A 74 -19.06 -5.65 11.79
N GLU A 75 -19.67 -5.25 12.91
CA GLU A 75 -20.52 -4.06 12.99
C GLU A 75 -19.72 -2.75 12.83
N GLN A 76 -18.39 -2.81 12.96
CA GLN A 76 -17.49 -1.68 12.80
C GLN A 76 -16.87 -1.58 11.40
N LYS A 77 -17.30 -2.42 10.44
CA LYS A 77 -16.73 -2.48 9.09
C LYS A 77 -16.71 -1.10 8.42
N GLU A 78 -17.79 -0.33 8.54
CA GLU A 78 -17.87 0.98 7.90
C GLU A 78 -16.85 1.97 8.51
N GLN A 79 -16.71 1.97 9.84
CA GLN A 79 -15.70 2.77 10.54
C GLN A 79 -14.29 2.34 10.18
N LEU A 80 -14.03 1.02 10.10
CA LEU A 80 -12.76 0.47 9.65
C LEU A 80 -12.41 0.99 8.24
N VAL A 81 -13.32 0.83 7.29
CA VAL A 81 -13.12 1.28 5.89
C VAL A 81 -12.88 2.79 5.84
N ASN A 82 -13.69 3.57 6.55
CA ASN A 82 -13.55 5.03 6.56
C ASN A 82 -12.21 5.49 7.13
N GLU A 83 -11.75 4.89 8.23
CA GLU A 83 -10.46 5.22 8.84
C GLU A 83 -9.26 4.78 7.97
N LEU A 84 -9.35 3.60 7.34
CA LEU A 84 -8.34 3.16 6.38
C LEU A 84 -8.24 4.14 5.19
N LEU A 85 -9.37 4.57 4.63
CA LEU A 85 -9.38 5.51 3.51
C LEU A 85 -8.90 6.91 3.91
N MET A 86 -9.45 7.46 5.00
CA MET A 86 -9.28 8.88 5.35
C MET A 86 -8.03 9.15 6.18
N SER A 87 -7.71 8.27 7.12
CA SER A 87 -6.63 8.48 8.10
C SER A 87 -5.32 7.83 7.67
N LEU A 88 -5.36 6.69 6.97
CA LEU A 88 -4.17 6.01 6.47
C LEU A 88 -3.86 6.40 5.01
N LEU A 89 -4.72 6.02 4.07
CA LEU A 89 -4.40 6.11 2.64
C LEU A 89 -4.35 7.56 2.11
N LYS A 90 -5.06 8.49 2.76
CA LYS A 90 -5.02 9.93 2.46
C LYS A 90 -4.07 10.73 3.36
N SER A 91 -3.23 10.07 4.17
CA SER A 91 -2.27 10.76 5.04
C SER A 91 -1.24 11.55 4.23
N LYS A 92 -1.18 12.86 4.50
CA LYS A 92 -0.18 13.79 3.94
C LYS A 92 1.02 14.00 4.87
N GLU A 93 1.07 13.26 5.99
CA GLU A 93 2.19 13.33 6.92
C GLU A 93 3.50 12.94 6.21
N MET A 94 4.54 13.76 6.38
CA MET A 94 5.86 13.48 5.84
C MET A 94 6.65 12.67 6.87
N HIS A 95 7.09 11.48 6.49
CA HIS A 95 7.88 10.61 7.36
C HIS A 95 9.37 10.82 7.05
N LEU A 96 9.96 11.84 7.68
CA LEU A 96 11.38 12.21 7.59
C LEU A 96 12.02 12.21 8.98
N PRO A 97 13.34 11.99 9.10
CA PRO A 97 14.29 11.66 8.02
C PRO A 97 14.07 10.25 7.45
N ASP A 98 14.31 10.06 6.15
CA ASP A 98 14.20 8.77 5.48
C ASP A 98 15.46 8.53 4.64
N PRO A 99 16.50 7.88 5.20
CA PRO A 99 17.78 7.69 4.53
C PRO A 99 17.67 6.88 3.23
N GLU A 100 16.75 5.91 3.16
CA GLU A 100 16.58 5.10 1.94
C GLU A 100 15.90 5.92 0.85
N LEU A 101 14.90 6.74 1.20
CA LEU A 101 14.28 7.64 0.23
C LEU A 101 15.24 8.74 -0.24
N GLU A 102 16.03 9.31 0.67
CA GLU A 102 17.07 10.31 0.36
C GLU A 102 18.12 9.76 -0.61
N LYS A 103 18.57 8.52 -0.39
CA LYS A 103 19.50 7.82 -1.30
C LYS A 103 18.89 7.58 -2.68
N ARG A 104 17.62 7.16 -2.74
CA ARG A 104 16.95 6.80 -4.01
C ARG A 104 16.51 8.01 -4.83
N LYS A 105 16.09 9.10 -4.18
CA LYS A 105 15.48 10.29 -4.80
C LYS A 105 15.93 11.58 -4.09
N PRO A 106 17.22 11.94 -4.13
CA PRO A 106 17.76 13.08 -3.37
C PRO A 106 17.08 14.42 -3.68
N ASP A 107 16.57 14.61 -4.90
CA ASP A 107 15.92 15.86 -5.30
C ASP A 107 14.43 15.94 -4.91
N LEU A 108 13.79 14.80 -4.63
CA LEU A 108 12.34 14.70 -4.44
C LEU A 108 11.92 14.01 -3.14
N PHE A 109 12.86 13.55 -2.30
CA PHE A 109 12.57 12.72 -1.13
C PHE A 109 11.52 13.34 -0.21
N LYS A 110 11.59 14.66 0.06
CA LYS A 110 10.62 15.36 0.91
C LYS A 110 9.20 15.30 0.36
N GLN A 111 9.05 15.37 -0.96
CA GLN A 111 7.74 15.35 -1.61
C GLN A 111 7.18 13.92 -1.73
N LEU A 112 8.05 12.91 -1.69
CA LEU A 112 7.72 11.51 -1.78
C LEU A 112 7.59 10.83 -0.40
N SER A 113 7.84 11.52 0.70
CA SER A 113 7.91 10.96 2.05
C SER A 113 6.55 10.76 2.74
N SER A 114 5.45 11.13 2.08
CA SER A 114 4.09 10.85 2.55
C SER A 114 3.47 9.62 1.88
N ILE A 115 2.44 9.05 2.53
CA ILE A 115 1.61 7.97 1.95
C ILE A 115 0.80 8.54 0.78
N PHE A 116 0.09 9.65 1.01
CA PHE A 116 -0.57 10.42 -0.05
C PHE A 116 0.41 11.40 -0.68
N VAL A 117 0.99 11.01 -1.81
CA VAL A 117 1.94 11.84 -2.55
C VAL A 117 1.16 12.84 -3.42
N CYS A 118 1.56 14.11 -3.39
CA CYS A 118 1.00 15.14 -4.26
C CYS A 118 2.09 16.14 -4.67
N ILE A 119 2.47 16.11 -5.94
CA ILE A 119 3.51 16.97 -6.53
C ILE A 119 2.93 17.67 -7.75
N PRO A 120 2.14 18.75 -7.57
CA PRO A 120 1.48 19.45 -8.67
C PRO A 120 2.45 19.93 -9.77
N PRO A 121 3.64 20.52 -9.47
CA PRO A 121 4.60 20.92 -10.50
C PRO A 121 5.07 19.75 -11.37
N GLY A 122 5.19 18.55 -10.78
CA GLY A 122 5.59 17.33 -11.48
C GLY A 122 4.43 16.57 -12.12
N ARG A 123 3.18 17.06 -12.01
CA ARG A 123 1.95 16.36 -12.41
C ARG A 123 1.93 14.91 -11.90
N TYR A 124 2.45 14.69 -10.69
CA TYR A 124 2.66 13.37 -10.10
C TYR A 124 2.00 13.29 -8.74
N GLY A 125 1.37 12.15 -8.43
CA GLY A 125 0.76 11.94 -7.13
C GLY A 125 -0.18 10.74 -7.09
N THR A 126 -0.70 10.47 -5.90
CA THR A 126 -1.67 9.41 -5.64
C THR A 126 -3.01 9.77 -6.29
N ARG A 127 -3.53 8.88 -7.14
CA ARG A 127 -4.79 9.07 -7.89
C ARG A 127 -5.87 8.07 -7.53
N THR A 128 -5.50 6.95 -6.91
CA THR A 128 -6.40 5.85 -6.59
C THR A 128 -5.99 5.22 -5.27
N HIS A 129 -7.00 4.82 -4.51
CA HIS A 129 -6.88 4.02 -3.30
C HIS A 129 -7.74 2.77 -3.47
N THR A 130 -7.20 1.60 -3.16
CA THR A 130 -7.92 0.33 -3.27
C THR A 130 -7.84 -0.39 -1.95
N LEU A 131 -9.00 -0.78 -1.42
CA LEU A 131 -9.14 -1.69 -0.29
C LEU A 131 -9.75 -2.99 -0.80
N ILE A 132 -9.18 -4.11 -0.36
CA ILE A 132 -9.71 -5.45 -0.65
C ILE A 132 -9.94 -6.10 0.70
N LEU A 133 -11.21 -6.34 1.04
CA LEU A 133 -11.62 -7.04 2.24
C LEU A 133 -11.97 -8.47 1.86
N VAL A 134 -11.35 -9.45 2.52
CA VAL A 134 -11.60 -10.87 2.29
C VAL A 134 -12.04 -11.49 3.60
N THR A 135 -13.23 -12.10 3.62
CA THR A 135 -13.72 -12.80 4.80
C THR A 135 -13.22 -14.25 4.82
N LYS A 136 -13.29 -14.90 5.99
CA LYS A 136 -12.99 -16.34 6.11
C LYS A 136 -13.86 -17.22 5.20
N GLY A 137 -15.07 -16.77 4.86
CA GLY A 137 -15.98 -17.48 3.96
C GLY A 137 -15.65 -17.34 2.47
N GLY A 138 -14.59 -16.62 2.11
CA GLY A 138 -14.22 -16.36 0.70
C GLY A 138 -14.97 -15.19 0.07
N HIS A 139 -15.85 -14.50 0.80
CA HIS A 139 -16.50 -13.28 0.30
C HIS A 139 -15.49 -12.14 0.21
N VAL A 140 -15.39 -11.53 -0.97
CA VAL A 140 -14.51 -10.40 -1.28
C VAL A 140 -15.33 -9.13 -1.50
N GLU A 141 -14.91 -8.05 -0.86
CA GLU A 141 -15.42 -6.69 -1.10
C GLU A 141 -14.24 -5.80 -1.51
N THR A 142 -14.26 -5.33 -2.75
CA THR A 142 -13.28 -4.41 -3.32
C THR A 142 -13.87 -3.00 -3.28
N ILE A 143 -13.16 -2.07 -2.66
CA ILE A 143 -13.54 -0.67 -2.54
C ILE A 143 -12.44 0.16 -3.17
N GLU A 144 -12.75 0.83 -4.27
CA GLU A 144 -11.84 1.73 -4.95
C GLU A 144 -12.30 3.18 -4.82
N VAL A 145 -11.38 4.07 -4.51
CA VAL A 145 -11.59 5.53 -4.50
C VAL A 145 -10.60 6.17 -5.47
N SER A 146 -11.09 6.57 -6.64
CA SER A 146 -10.30 7.08 -7.76
C SER A 146 -10.61 8.55 -8.06
N MET A 147 -9.58 9.33 -8.39
CA MET A 147 -9.73 10.73 -8.79
C MET A 147 -10.36 10.82 -10.18
N LEU A 148 -11.43 11.60 -10.31
CA LEU A 148 -12.16 11.78 -11.57
C LEU A 148 -11.42 12.73 -12.52
N PRO A 149 -11.52 12.50 -13.85
CA PRO A 149 -11.08 13.47 -14.84
C PRO A 149 -11.99 14.71 -14.86
N PRO A 150 -11.46 15.90 -15.22
CA PRO A 150 -10.03 16.19 -15.39
C PRO A 150 -9.27 16.07 -14.05
N ILE A 151 -8.08 15.48 -14.08
CA ILE A 151 -7.26 15.24 -12.89
C ILE A 151 -6.75 16.58 -12.36
N ASP A 152 -7.30 17.01 -11.22
CA ASP A 152 -6.89 18.22 -10.50
C ASP A 152 -6.50 17.85 -9.05
N PRO A 153 -5.20 17.72 -8.75
CA PRO A 153 -4.74 17.36 -7.42
C PRO A 153 -4.93 18.48 -6.38
N LEU A 154 -5.19 19.72 -6.79
CA LEU A 154 -5.46 20.85 -5.90
C LEU A 154 -6.95 20.93 -5.52
N ASN A 155 -7.84 20.45 -6.39
CA ASN A 155 -9.27 20.34 -6.14
C ASN A 155 -9.83 18.96 -6.57
N PRO A 156 -9.43 17.88 -5.88
CA PRO A 156 -9.69 16.54 -6.37
C PRO A 156 -11.16 16.14 -6.18
N LYS A 157 -11.79 15.71 -7.27
CA LYS A 157 -13.09 15.03 -7.23
C LYS A 157 -12.84 13.53 -7.20
N TRP A 158 -13.48 12.83 -6.27
CA TRP A 158 -13.29 11.40 -6.07
C TRP A 158 -14.56 10.63 -6.43
N GLN A 159 -14.40 9.48 -7.07
CA GLN A 159 -15.44 8.48 -7.27
C GLN A 159 -15.12 7.26 -6.41
N LYS A 160 -16.11 6.79 -5.65
CA LYS A 160 -16.06 5.52 -4.93
C LYS A 160 -16.77 4.46 -5.77
N THR A 161 -16.14 3.32 -5.97
CA THR A 161 -16.70 2.16 -6.66
C THR A 161 -16.53 0.92 -5.78
N GLU A 162 -17.54 0.07 -5.74
CA GLU A 162 -17.55 -1.13 -4.92
C GLU A 162 -17.91 -2.36 -5.75
N TYR A 163 -17.14 -3.43 -5.60
CA TYR A 163 -17.39 -4.72 -6.26
C TYR A 163 -17.38 -5.84 -5.22
N LYS A 164 -18.30 -6.80 -5.37
CA LYS A 164 -18.47 -7.92 -4.44
C LYS A 164 -18.55 -9.22 -5.21
N PHE A 165 -17.79 -10.21 -4.79
CA PHE A 165 -17.74 -11.53 -5.40
C PHE A 165 -17.19 -12.56 -4.41
N ASP A 166 -17.32 -13.84 -4.75
CA ASP A 166 -16.82 -14.96 -3.95
C ASP A 166 -15.65 -15.63 -4.69
N LEU A 167 -14.63 -16.07 -3.94
CA LEU A 167 -13.48 -16.82 -4.45
C LEU A 167 -13.81 -18.30 -4.72
#